data_AF-A0A9Q4D431-F1
#
_entry.id   AF-A0A9Q4D431-F1
#
_cell.length_a   1.000
_cell.length_b   1.000
_cell.length_c   1.000
_cell.angle_alpha   90.00
_cell.angle_beta   90.00
_cell.angle_gamma   90.00
#
_symmetry.space_group_name_H-M   'P 1'
#
loop_
_entity.id
_entity.type
_entity.pdbx_description
1 polymer ?
#
loop_
_entity_poly.entity_id
_entity_poly.type
_entity_poly.pdbx_seq_one_letter_code
_entity_poly.pdbx_strand_id
1 'polypeptide(L)'
;MNRALNLILNIIWLVFGGLWLALGYALAGIVCCVLIVTIPFGIASFRIAGYALWPFGRVVVDDRPGGGFWSGLGNVIWLVVAGLWIAIGHVLTSIPMFLSIIGIPLGIANLRMIPVSLLPLGKRIVSSGQSRSLPKYIPAAPVGYGYR
;
A
#
# COMPACT_ATOMS: atom_id res chain seq x y z
N MET A 1 19.32 -1.15 2.40
CA MET A 1 19.18 -1.86 1.12
C MET A 1 19.81 -1.01 0.04
N ASN A 2 20.61 -1.60 -0.84
CA ASN A 2 21.31 -0.87 -1.88
C ASN A 2 20.27 -0.33 -2.88
N ARG A 3 20.33 0.97 -3.24
CA ARG A 3 19.35 1.59 -4.15
C ARG A 3 19.25 0.86 -5.50
N ALA A 4 20.37 0.33 -5.98
CA ALA A 4 20.44 -0.48 -7.19
C ALA A 4 19.59 -1.77 -7.11
N LEU A 5 19.63 -2.48 -5.97
CA LEU A 5 18.83 -3.70 -5.77
C LEU A 5 17.33 -3.40 -5.75
N ASN A 6 16.92 -2.29 -5.13
CA ASN A 6 15.52 -1.86 -5.13
C ASN A 6 15.03 -1.60 -6.57
N LEU A 7 15.87 -0.96 -7.39
CA LEU A 7 15.54 -0.66 -8.78
C LEU A 7 15.33 -1.95 -9.58
N ILE A 8 16.25 -2.89 -9.48
CA ILE A 8 16.16 -4.19 -10.17
C ILE A 8 14.87 -4.92 -9.75
N LEU A 9 14.61 -5.03 -8.44
CA LEU A 9 13.42 -5.69 -7.92
C LEU A 9 12.12 -4.99 -8.35
N ASN A 10 12.09 -3.64 -8.39
CA ASN A 10 10.93 -2.89 -8.86
C ASN A 10 10.67 -3.12 -10.36
N ILE A 11 11.72 -3.18 -11.19
CA ILE A 11 11.58 -3.44 -12.63
C ILE A 11 11.02 -4.84 -12.86
N ILE A 12 11.59 -5.86 -12.21
CA ILE A 12 11.08 -7.24 -12.30
C ILE A 12 9.63 -7.28 -11.82
N TRP A 13 9.33 -6.62 -10.70
CA TRP A 13 7.97 -6.57 -10.15
C TRP A 13 6.94 -5.98 -11.11
N LEU A 14 7.25 -4.89 -11.79
CA LEU A 14 6.33 -4.28 -12.75
C LEU A 14 5.95 -5.24 -13.88
N VAL A 15 6.92 -6.01 -14.38
CA VAL A 15 6.71 -6.96 -15.48
C VAL A 15 5.89 -8.18 -15.02
N PHE A 16 6.12 -8.67 -13.81
CA PHE A 16 5.49 -9.92 -13.33
C PHE A 16 4.08 -9.73 -12.74
N GLY A 17 3.72 -8.54 -12.27
CA GLY A 17 2.37 -8.33 -11.70
C GLY A 17 2.12 -6.99 -11.02
N GLY A 18 3.15 -6.19 -10.78
CA GLY A 18 3.04 -4.89 -10.14
C GLY A 18 2.14 -3.91 -10.89
N LEU A 19 2.20 -3.91 -12.23
CA LEU A 19 1.34 -3.08 -13.05
C LEU A 19 -0.14 -3.46 -12.91
N TRP A 20 -0.45 -4.76 -12.94
CA TRP A 20 -1.81 -5.26 -12.78
C TRP A 20 -2.38 -4.97 -11.41
N LEU A 21 -1.56 -5.10 -10.38
CA LEU A 21 -1.97 -4.77 -9.02
C LEU A 21 -2.27 -3.27 -8.89
N ALA A 22 -1.38 -2.41 -9.42
CA ALA A 22 -1.56 -0.96 -9.42
C ALA A 22 -2.81 -0.54 -10.20
N LEU A 23 -3.10 -1.15 -11.35
CA LEU A 23 -4.32 -0.90 -12.11
C LEU A 23 -5.57 -1.36 -11.34
N GLY A 24 -5.52 -2.49 -10.64
CA GLY A 24 -6.61 -2.95 -9.78
C GLY A 24 -6.96 -1.94 -8.70
N TYR A 25 -5.95 -1.37 -8.03
CA TYR A 25 -6.15 -0.30 -7.05
C TYR A 25 -6.60 1.03 -7.67
N ALA A 26 -6.10 1.37 -8.85
CA ALA A 26 -6.52 2.57 -9.56
C ALA A 26 -8.00 2.47 -9.95
N LEU A 27 -8.43 1.33 -10.50
CA LEU A 27 -9.81 1.06 -10.85
C LEU A 27 -10.72 1.08 -9.61
N ALA A 28 -10.33 0.40 -8.52
CA ALA A 28 -11.07 0.47 -7.25
C ALA A 28 -11.16 1.91 -6.73
N GLY A 29 -10.10 2.71 -6.90
CA GLY A 29 -10.07 4.12 -6.57
C GLY A 29 -11.09 4.94 -7.37
N ILE A 30 -11.12 4.73 -8.70
CA ILE A 30 -12.06 5.39 -9.61
C ILE A 30 -13.50 5.04 -9.23
N VAL A 31 -13.80 3.75 -8.99
CA VAL A 31 -15.13 3.31 -8.55
C VAL A 31 -15.53 4.00 -7.25
N CYS A 32 -14.64 4.08 -6.27
CA CYS A 32 -14.91 4.77 -5.01
C CYS A 32 -15.14 6.29 -5.20
N CYS A 33 -14.44 6.92 -6.14
CA CYS A 33 -14.68 8.32 -6.48
C CYS A 33 -16.04 8.53 -7.16
N VAL A 34 -16.45 7.62 -8.05
CA VAL A 34 -17.78 7.67 -8.72
C VAL A 34 -18.92 7.51 -7.72
N LEU A 35 -18.74 6.69 -6.68
CA LEU A 35 -19.75 6.50 -5.62
C LEU A 35 -19.90 7.72 -4.71
N ILE A 36 -19.02 8.73 -4.80
CA ILE A 36 -18.96 10.01 -4.05
C ILE A 36 -18.82 9.84 -2.53
N VAL A 37 -19.67 9.03 -1.89
CA VAL A 37 -19.66 8.74 -0.46
C VAL A 37 -18.35 8.06 -0.02
N THR A 38 -17.69 7.33 -0.92
CA THR A 38 -16.45 6.59 -0.64
C THR A 38 -15.18 7.26 -1.16
N ILE A 39 -15.22 8.56 -1.49
CA ILE A 39 -14.05 9.37 -1.86
C ILE A 39 -12.82 9.18 -0.94
N PRO A 40 -12.92 9.16 0.41
CA PRO A 40 -11.74 8.95 1.25
C PRO A 40 -11.05 7.59 1.01
N PHE A 41 -11.83 6.55 0.66
CA PHE A 41 -11.28 5.25 0.27
C PHE A 41 -10.68 5.28 -1.13
N GLY A 42 -11.27 6.04 -2.05
CA GLY A 42 -10.72 6.24 -3.38
C GLY A 42 -9.31 6.85 -3.34
N ILE A 43 -9.13 7.91 -2.55
CA ILE A 43 -7.82 8.55 -2.32
C ILE A 43 -6.82 7.55 -1.73
N ALA A 44 -7.26 6.76 -0.74
CA ALA A 44 -6.39 5.76 -0.14
C ALA A 44 -6.01 4.64 -1.12
N SER A 45 -6.94 4.23 -1.99
CA SER A 45 -6.70 3.24 -3.05
C SER A 45 -5.69 3.74 -4.09
N PHE A 46 -5.80 4.99 -4.55
CA PHE A 46 -4.81 5.59 -5.46
C PHE A 46 -3.41 5.66 -4.84
N ARG A 47 -3.33 5.95 -3.53
CA ARG A 47 -2.05 5.92 -2.82
C ARG A 47 -1.44 4.52 -2.79
N ILE A 48 -2.26 3.49 -2.58
CA ILE A 48 -1.81 2.10 -2.62
C ILE A 48 -1.45 1.70 -4.05
N ALA A 49 -2.15 2.17 -5.08
CA ALA A 49 -1.78 1.98 -6.49
C ALA A 49 -0.37 2.53 -6.76
N GLY A 50 -0.08 3.76 -6.30
CA GLY A 50 1.24 4.36 -6.41
C GLY A 50 2.33 3.58 -5.66
N TYR A 51 1.99 2.93 -4.55
CA TYR A 51 2.90 2.03 -3.83
C TYR A 51 3.11 0.69 -4.55
N ALA A 52 2.03 0.13 -5.09
CA ALA A 52 2.05 -1.10 -5.88
C ALA A 52 2.91 -0.96 -7.14
N LEU A 53 3.07 0.22 -7.72
CA LEU A 53 4.01 0.40 -8.84
C LEU A 53 5.49 0.23 -8.41
N TRP A 54 5.87 0.69 -7.22
CA TRP A 54 7.27 0.69 -6.75
C TRP A 54 7.36 0.28 -5.26
N PRO A 55 7.12 -0.99 -4.91
CA PRO A 55 7.06 -1.40 -3.52
C PRO A 55 8.40 -1.39 -2.81
N PHE A 56 9.49 -1.69 -3.52
CA PHE A 56 10.79 -1.87 -2.88
C PHE A 56 11.43 -0.53 -2.52
N GLY A 57 11.89 -0.42 -1.27
CA GLY A 57 12.45 0.81 -0.71
C GLY A 57 11.42 1.76 -0.11
N ARG A 58 10.16 1.35 -0.03
CA ARG A 58 9.08 2.06 0.66
C ARG A 58 8.48 1.18 1.76
N VAL A 59 7.92 1.83 2.78
CA VAL A 59 7.24 1.17 3.90
C VAL A 59 6.00 1.94 4.27
N VAL A 60 5.01 1.22 4.80
CA VAL A 60 3.77 1.78 5.32
C VAL A 60 3.94 2.04 6.81
N VAL A 61 3.64 3.27 7.24
CA VAL A 61 3.69 3.72 8.64
C VAL A 61 2.34 4.30 9.05
N ASP A 62 2.08 4.30 10.36
CA ASP A 62 0.87 4.92 10.90
C ASP A 62 1.01 6.44 10.94
N ASP A 63 0.00 7.12 10.39
CA ASP A 63 -0.05 8.57 10.34
C ASP A 63 -0.51 9.18 11.67
N ARG A 64 -1.26 8.42 12.50
CA ARG A 64 -1.80 8.84 13.82
C ARG A 64 -1.85 7.68 14.82
N PRO A 65 -1.67 7.91 16.15
CA PRO A 65 -1.79 6.86 17.16
C PRO A 65 -3.28 6.48 17.26
N GLY A 66 -3.58 5.20 17.15
CA GLY A 66 -4.95 4.66 17.23
C GLY A 66 -5.82 4.84 15.97
N GLY A 67 -5.38 5.65 14.99
CA GLY A 67 -6.25 6.11 13.91
C GLY A 67 -7.38 6.99 14.46
N GLY A 68 -7.76 8.07 13.77
CA GLY A 68 -8.94 8.81 14.21
C GLY A 68 -10.15 7.88 14.30
N PHE A 69 -11.08 8.11 15.24
CA PHE A 69 -12.33 7.34 15.38
C PHE A 69 -13.01 7.09 14.02
N TRP A 70 -13.06 8.13 13.18
CA TRP A 70 -13.58 8.08 11.81
C TRP A 70 -12.80 7.16 10.86
N SER A 71 -11.47 7.07 11.00
CA SER A 71 -10.65 6.12 10.23
C SER A 71 -10.93 4.68 10.65
N GLY A 72 -11.14 4.44 11.95
CA GLY A 72 -11.52 3.12 12.46
C GLY A 72 -12.85 2.67 11.88
N LEU A 73 -13.89 3.51 12.00
CA LEU A 73 -15.22 3.22 11.45
C LEU A 73 -15.19 3.00 9.94
N GLY A 74 -14.48 3.86 9.21
CA GLY A 74 -14.32 3.71 7.77
C GLY A 74 -13.61 2.41 7.39
N ASN A 75 -12.56 2.03 8.10
CA ASN A 75 -11.84 0.78 7.86
C ASN A 75 -12.73 -0.46 8.08
N VAL A 76 -13.66 -0.44 9.05
CA VAL A 76 -14.62 -1.55 9.25
C VAL A 76 -15.54 -1.69 8.04
N ILE A 77 -16.11 -0.58 7.55
CA ILE A 77 -16.98 -0.58 6.35
C ILE A 77 -16.19 -1.09 5.15
N TRP A 78 -14.98 -0.57 4.95
CA TRP A 78 -14.10 -0.98 3.86
C TRP A 78 -13.78 -2.46 3.89
N LEU A 79 -13.44 -3.00 5.06
CA LEU A 79 -13.02 -4.39 5.20
C LEU A 79 -14.10 -5.37 4.71
N VAL A 80 -15.38 -5.05 4.97
CA VAL A 80 -16.52 -5.85 4.52
C VAL A 80 -16.80 -5.67 3.02
N VAL A 81 -16.73 -4.43 2.52
CA VAL A 81 -17.13 -4.12 1.13
C VAL A 81 -16.05 -4.46 0.10
N ALA A 82 -14.78 -4.17 0.39
CA ALA A 82 -13.68 -4.24 -0.58
C ALA A 82 -12.40 -4.86 -0.03
N GLY A 83 -12.07 -4.61 1.24
CA GLY A 83 -10.80 -5.02 1.85
C GLY A 83 -10.55 -6.52 1.78
N LEU A 84 -11.57 -7.34 2.10
CA LEU A 84 -11.44 -8.80 2.05
C LEU A 84 -11.20 -9.32 0.63
N TRP A 85 -11.94 -8.81 -0.36
CA TRP A 85 -11.80 -9.20 -1.77
C TRP A 85 -10.40 -8.88 -2.30
N ILE A 86 -9.89 -7.70 -1.99
CA ILE A 86 -8.56 -7.26 -2.40
C ILE A 86 -7.46 -8.10 -1.70
N ALA A 87 -7.64 -8.42 -0.41
CA ALA A 87 -6.72 -9.28 0.33
C ALA A 87 -6.66 -10.70 -0.27
N ILE A 88 -7.80 -11.27 -0.65
CA ILE A 88 -7.85 -12.55 -1.37
C ILE A 88 -7.10 -12.44 -2.70
N GLY A 89 -7.31 -11.35 -3.45
CA GLY A 89 -6.59 -11.09 -4.69
C GLY A 89 -5.06 -11.12 -4.51
N HIS A 90 -4.54 -10.54 -3.44
CA HIS A 90 -3.12 -10.64 -3.09
C HIS A 90 -2.67 -12.06 -2.78
N VAL A 91 -3.42 -12.80 -1.97
CA VAL A 91 -3.07 -14.18 -1.63
C VAL A 91 -3.01 -15.02 -2.91
N LEU A 92 -4.05 -14.96 -3.74
CA LEU A 92 -4.14 -15.70 -5.00
C LEU A 92 -3.00 -15.35 -5.97
N THR A 93 -2.68 -14.06 -6.13
CA THR A 93 -1.59 -13.62 -7.00
C THR A 93 -0.20 -13.90 -6.44
N SER A 94 -0.05 -14.07 -5.12
CA SER A 94 1.24 -14.42 -4.49
C SER A 94 1.63 -15.88 -4.70
N ILE A 95 0.67 -16.80 -4.77
CA ILE A 95 0.91 -18.25 -4.97
C ILE A 95 1.79 -18.52 -6.21
N PRO A 96 1.44 -18.06 -7.43
CA PRO A 96 2.26 -18.29 -8.61
C PRO A 96 3.63 -17.60 -8.53
N MET A 97 3.74 -16.48 -7.82
CA MET A 97 5.03 -15.80 -7.62
C MET A 97 5.99 -16.67 -6.80
N PHE A 98 5.51 -17.44 -5.82
CA PHE A 98 6.36 -18.31 -5.01
C PHE A 98 6.90 -19.54 -5.74
N LEU A 99 6.41 -19.86 -6.94
CA LEU A 99 6.89 -21.02 -7.72
C LEU A 99 8.31 -20.82 -8.28
N SER A 100 8.83 -19.59 -8.29
CA SER A 100 10.17 -19.30 -8.80
C SER A 100 11.07 -18.69 -7.72
N ILE A 101 12.37 -18.99 -7.77
CA ILE A 101 13.36 -18.41 -6.86
C ILE A 101 13.35 -16.87 -6.93
N ILE A 102 13.20 -16.33 -8.15
CA ILE A 102 13.12 -14.87 -8.40
C ILE A 102 11.79 -14.30 -7.90
N GLY A 103 10.72 -15.09 -7.89
CA GLY A 103 9.39 -14.66 -7.47
C GLY A 103 9.16 -14.73 -5.96
N ILE A 104 9.98 -15.42 -5.18
CA ILE A 104 9.93 -15.37 -3.71
C ILE A 104 9.94 -13.92 -3.16
N PRO A 105 10.91 -13.05 -3.52
CA PRO A 105 10.89 -11.66 -3.05
C PRO A 105 9.67 -10.87 -3.57
N LEU A 106 9.14 -11.21 -4.75
CA LEU A 106 7.95 -10.59 -5.34
C LEU A 106 6.68 -10.99 -4.57
N GLY A 107 6.49 -12.28 -4.29
CA GLY A 107 5.38 -12.80 -3.50
C GLY A 107 5.37 -12.22 -2.09
N ILE A 108 6.54 -12.10 -1.46
CA ILE A 108 6.67 -11.42 -0.15
C ILE A 108 6.26 -9.94 -0.26
N ALA A 109 6.69 -9.23 -1.31
CA ALA A 109 6.28 -7.84 -1.51
C ALA A 109 4.76 -7.71 -1.68
N ASN A 110 4.13 -8.62 -2.43
CA ASN A 110 2.69 -8.66 -2.64
C ASN A 110 1.93 -8.89 -1.31
N LEU A 111 2.35 -9.89 -0.53
CA LEU A 111 1.72 -10.19 0.77
C LEU A 111 1.89 -9.05 1.78
N ARG A 112 3.00 -8.32 1.74
CA ARG A 112 3.25 -7.16 2.62
C ARG A 112 2.30 -5.98 2.37
N MET A 113 1.61 -5.93 1.22
CA MET A 113 0.61 -4.92 0.95
C MET A 113 -0.74 -5.23 1.62
N ILE A 114 -1.03 -6.50 1.94
CA ILE A 114 -2.32 -6.93 2.49
C ILE A 114 -2.77 -6.07 3.69
N PRO A 115 -1.94 -5.77 4.70
CA PRO A 115 -2.40 -4.98 5.85
C PRO A 115 -2.85 -3.56 5.48
N VAL A 116 -2.16 -2.91 4.53
CA VAL A 116 -2.56 -1.56 4.07
C VAL A 116 -3.79 -1.63 3.15
N SER A 117 -4.00 -2.75 2.46
CA SER A 117 -5.18 -3.01 1.64
C SER A 117 -6.44 -3.28 2.48
N LEU A 118 -6.28 -3.94 3.62
CA LEU A 118 -7.37 -4.22 4.57
C LEU A 118 -7.76 -2.96 5.36
N LEU A 119 -6.76 -2.17 5.77
CA LEU A 119 -6.95 -0.99 6.64
C LEU A 119 -6.29 0.24 5.99
N PRO A 120 -6.88 0.80 4.93
CA PRO A 120 -6.25 1.82 4.12
C PRO A 120 -6.22 3.21 4.79
N LEU A 121 -7.15 3.49 5.70
CA LEU A 121 -7.24 4.80 6.36
C LEU A 121 -6.23 4.94 7.50
N GLY A 122 -5.68 6.15 7.65
CA GLY A 122 -4.69 6.46 8.69
C GLY A 122 -3.28 5.93 8.43
N LYS A 123 -3.01 5.42 7.21
CA LYS A 123 -1.69 4.94 6.79
C LYS A 123 -0.98 5.94 5.90
N ARG A 124 0.35 5.99 5.99
CA ARG A 124 1.22 6.79 5.11
C ARG A 124 2.33 5.93 4.55
N ILE A 125 2.78 6.25 3.34
CA ILE A 125 3.82 5.49 2.63
C ILE A 125 5.05 6.38 2.54
N VAL A 126 6.14 5.96 3.17
CA VAL A 126 7.40 6.72 3.27
C VAL A 126 8.56 5.89 2.73
N SER A 127 9.70 6.52 2.47
CA SER A 127 10.91 5.77 2.11
C SER A 127 11.42 4.96 3.30
N SER A 128 11.99 3.77 3.06
CA SER A 128 12.55 2.95 4.13
C SER A 128 13.69 3.65 4.89
N GLY A 129 14.40 4.58 4.25
CA GLY A 129 15.42 5.41 4.90
C GLY A 129 14.80 6.39 5.89
N GLN A 130 13.76 7.11 5.46
CA GLN A 130 13.02 8.03 6.30
C GLN A 130 12.31 7.32 7.46
N SER A 131 11.78 6.11 7.26
CA SER A 131 11.13 5.36 8.35
C SER A 131 12.05 5.02 9.51
N ARG A 132 13.37 4.97 9.32
CA ARG A 132 14.33 4.68 10.41
C ARG A 132 14.56 5.90 11.30
N SER A 133 14.40 7.10 10.76
CA SER A 133 14.55 8.35 11.50
C SER A 133 13.23 8.85 12.08
N LEU A 134 12.10 8.37 11.59
CA LEU A 134 10.79 8.75 12.13
C LEU A 134 10.48 8.00 13.42
N PRO A 135 9.93 8.69 14.45
CA PRO A 135 9.29 8.01 15.56
C PRO A 135 8.16 7.10 15.04
N LYS A 136 7.83 6.05 15.80
CA LYS A 136 6.85 5.01 15.42
C LYS A 136 5.47 5.58 15.05
N TYR A 137 5.19 6.84 15.44
CA TYR A 137 4.08 7.66 15.02
C TYR A 137 4.61 9.00 14.48
N ILE A 138 4.10 9.48 13.35
CA ILE A 138 4.37 10.85 12.93
C ILE A 138 3.28 11.79 13.46
N PRO A 139 3.55 12.64 14.46
CA PRO A 139 2.63 13.72 14.81
C PRO A 139 2.26 14.49 13.57
N ALA A 140 0.99 14.92 13.45
CA ALA A 140 0.51 15.75 12.36
C ALA A 140 1.49 16.91 12.19
N ALA A 141 2.44 16.76 11.27
CA ALA A 141 3.54 17.68 11.16
C ALA A 141 2.94 18.98 10.62
N PRO A 142 3.31 20.15 11.16
CA PRO A 142 2.99 21.39 10.49
C PRO A 142 3.52 21.27 9.06
N VAL A 143 2.66 21.60 8.09
CA VAL A 143 2.95 21.57 6.66
C VAL A 143 4.24 22.37 6.42
N GLY A 144 5.38 21.68 6.24
CA GLY A 144 6.68 22.36 6.10
C GLY A 144 7.91 21.57 6.50
N TYR A 145 7.82 20.50 7.32
CA TYR A 145 9.02 19.74 7.68
C TYR A 145 9.38 18.71 6.59
N GLY A 146 10.15 19.15 5.62
CA GLY A 146 10.82 18.29 4.65
C GLY A 146 11.92 17.48 5.35
N TYR A 147 11.59 16.27 5.78
CA TYR A 147 12.59 15.29 6.20
C TYR A 147 13.38 14.86 4.95
N ARG A 148 14.49 15.55 4.68
CA ARG A 148 15.48 15.21 3.65
C ARG A 148 16.17 13.88 3.96
#